data_AF-A0A9Q4JF21-F1
#
_entry.id   AF-A0A9Q4JF21-F1
#
_cell.length_a   1.000
_cell.length_b   1.000
_cell.length_c   1.000
_cell.angle_alpha   90.00
_cell.angle_beta   90.00
_cell.angle_gamma   90.00
#
_symmetry.space_group_name_H-M   'P 1'
#
loop_
_entity.id
_entity.type
_entity.pdbx_description
1 polymer ?
#
loop_
_entity_poly.entity_id
_entity_poly.type
_entity_poly.pdbx_seq_one_letter_code
_entity_poly.pdbx_strand_id
1 'polypeptide(L)'
;MIKNVITQLCIVFCLICFFACEKQKEELPDIRIGKEKGVEELLLNKQTEKRLLLSGGNGKYIVNVENAQIATAYISMDTLKVKGLLEGETFVTIISHDKRARLKISVVFPDLEVSHSTVQFLPGFKSKYVSIFGGGELTKLEENDPADIMDIKWDGSTGMLEINPKYEGEAQVIAISEDAKEKKIIHIKVRPEGELETLGWYSTNASSYYLILNNKMVVKRKGVGTWIANSARPYGGGGVTYSSSYIKLAPIVNPIQGDSVDLNILRYESQKPQITEGIHRLFVEEVRESEVMLRGRGFKFLLPYQK
;
A
#
# COMPACT_ATOMS: atom_id res chain seq x y z
N MET A 1 65.38 71.21 47.94
CA MET A 1 64.32 70.20 48.20
C MET A 1 63.34 70.02 47.02
N ILE A 2 63.76 70.20 45.75
CA ILE A 2 62.86 70.15 44.57
C ILE A 2 63.23 69.03 43.57
N LYS A 3 64.44 68.44 43.66
CA LYS A 3 64.89 67.42 42.70
C LYS A 3 64.40 65.99 42.97
N ASN A 4 64.03 65.64 44.21
CA ASN A 4 63.55 64.28 44.55
C ASN A 4 62.05 64.06 44.31
N VAL A 5 61.26 65.13 44.17
CA VAL A 5 59.82 65.02 43.93
C VAL A 5 59.54 64.77 42.44
N ILE A 6 60.36 65.34 41.54
CA ILE A 6 60.21 65.17 40.08
C ILE A 6 60.65 63.76 39.64
N THR A 7 61.68 63.19 40.26
CA THR A 7 62.12 61.81 39.97
C THR A 7 61.15 60.75 40.49
N GLN A 8 60.49 60.99 41.63
CA GLN A 8 59.43 60.10 42.11
C GLN A 8 58.14 60.20 41.29
N LEU A 9 57.80 61.38 40.74
CA LEU A 9 56.64 61.51 39.84
C LEU A 9 56.85 60.80 38.48
N CYS A 10 58.07 60.77 37.95
CA CYS A 10 58.36 60.07 36.68
C CYS A 10 58.30 58.54 36.81
N ILE A 11 58.63 57.98 37.97
CA ILE A 11 58.58 56.52 38.19
C ILE A 11 57.14 56.02 38.37
N VAL A 12 56.26 56.84 38.96
CA VAL A 12 54.83 56.51 39.10
C VAL A 12 54.09 56.65 37.75
N PHE A 13 54.51 57.56 36.86
CA PHE A 13 53.91 57.69 35.53
C PHE A 13 54.35 56.59 34.53
N CYS A 14 55.54 56.02 34.70
CA CYS A 14 56.01 54.88 33.89
C CYS A 14 55.40 53.53 34.29
N LEU A 15 54.83 53.40 35.50
CA LEU A 15 54.14 52.18 35.95
C LEU A 15 52.69 52.07 35.45
N ILE A 16 52.13 53.13 34.86
CA ILE A 16 50.74 53.13 34.34
C ILE A 16 50.68 52.70 32.85
N CYS A 17 51.82 52.53 32.17
CA CYS A 17 51.87 52.15 30.75
C CYS A 17 51.99 50.65 30.47
N PHE A 18 51.88 49.78 31.48
CA PHE A 18 51.90 48.31 31.30
C PHE A 18 50.56 47.62 31.60
N PHE A 19 49.43 48.32 31.48
CA PHE A 19 48.19 47.63 31.10
C PHE A 19 48.28 47.32 29.60
N ALA A 20 49.12 46.33 29.28
CA ALA A 20 48.94 45.55 28.08
C ALA A 20 47.47 45.10 28.10
N CYS A 21 46.72 45.53 27.10
CA CYS A 21 45.36 45.12 26.85
C CYS A 21 45.39 43.61 26.62
N GLU A 22 45.30 42.84 27.70
CA GLU A 22 45.05 41.41 27.65
C GLU A 22 43.63 41.32 27.09
N LYS A 23 43.53 41.14 25.77
CA LYS A 23 42.26 40.82 25.11
C LYS A 23 41.79 39.52 25.76
N GLN A 24 40.96 39.62 26.79
CA GLN A 24 40.13 38.51 27.23
C GLN A 24 39.39 38.05 25.99
N LYS A 25 39.77 36.89 25.46
CA LYS A 25 39.00 36.23 24.42
C LYS A 25 37.69 35.83 25.09
N GLU A 26 36.65 36.63 24.90
CA GLU A 26 35.29 36.21 25.19
C GLU A 26 35.07 34.88 24.47
N GLU A 27 34.97 33.80 25.25
CA GLU A 27 34.79 32.47 24.71
C GLU A 27 33.33 32.35 24.28
N LEU A 28 33.12 32.37 22.97
CA LEU A 28 31.78 32.31 22.39
C LEU A 28 31.16 30.94 22.65
N PRO A 29 29.85 30.86 22.98
CA PRO A 29 29.15 29.59 23.14
C PRO A 29 29.16 28.76 21.84
N ASP A 30 29.14 27.44 21.96
CA ASP A 30 29.01 26.55 20.80
C ASP A 30 27.66 26.72 20.10
N ILE A 31 27.64 26.51 18.78
CA ILE A 31 26.42 26.64 17.98
C ILE A 31 25.47 25.49 18.30
N ARG A 32 24.21 25.83 18.60
CA ARG A 32 23.12 24.89 18.81
C ARG A 32 22.04 25.08 17.75
N ILE A 33 21.57 23.96 17.21
CA ILE A 33 20.56 23.91 16.14
C ILE A 33 19.26 23.37 16.73
N GLY A 34 18.16 24.10 16.61
CA GLY A 34 16.87 23.74 17.17
C GLY A 34 16.67 24.22 18.62
N LYS A 35 15.66 23.65 19.29
CA LYS A 35 15.34 23.96 20.69
C LYS A 35 16.29 23.24 21.66
N GLU A 36 16.03 23.36 22.97
CA GLU A 36 16.90 23.03 24.11
C GLU A 36 17.83 21.81 24.01
N LYS A 37 17.43 20.71 23.32
CA LYS A 37 18.26 19.49 23.20
C LYS A 37 19.22 19.45 22.02
N GLY A 38 19.20 20.44 21.13
CA GLY A 38 19.95 20.38 19.87
C GLY A 38 19.38 19.34 18.89
N VAL A 39 19.61 19.53 17.60
CA VAL A 39 19.19 18.62 16.53
C VAL A 39 20.43 18.26 15.73
N GLU A 40 20.76 16.98 15.69
CA GLU A 40 21.91 16.45 14.94
C GLU A 40 21.50 15.85 13.59
N GLU A 41 20.24 15.40 13.47
CA GLU A 41 19.66 14.87 12.23
C GLU A 41 18.29 15.48 11.96
N LEU A 42 18.05 15.81 10.69
CA LEU A 42 16.78 16.34 10.19
C LEU A 42 16.22 15.45 9.09
N LEU A 43 15.07 14.85 9.36
CA LEU A 43 14.26 14.16 8.36
C LEU A 43 13.33 15.15 7.64
N LEU A 44 13.32 15.09 6.31
CA LEU A 44 12.48 15.90 5.42
C LEU A 44 11.88 15.03 4.32
N ASN A 45 10.70 15.41 3.84
CA ASN A 45 10.21 14.91 2.56
C ASN A 45 10.58 15.87 1.43
N LYS A 46 10.57 15.36 0.20
CA LYS A 46 10.81 16.14 -1.00
C LYS A 46 9.91 17.38 -1.07
N GLN A 47 10.48 18.51 -1.48
CA GLN A 47 9.85 19.83 -1.57
C GLN A 47 9.32 20.44 -0.27
N THR A 48 9.54 19.81 0.89
CA THR A 48 9.17 20.39 2.20
C THR A 48 10.25 21.34 2.74
N GLU A 49 9.85 22.41 3.40
CA GLU A 49 10.75 23.34 4.12
C GLU A 49 10.55 23.16 5.64
N LYS A 50 11.66 23.08 6.39
CA LYS A 50 11.64 23.07 7.85
C LYS A 50 12.52 24.20 8.39
N ARG A 51 12.07 24.79 9.50
CA ARG A 51 12.70 25.95 10.14
C ARG A 51 13.25 25.54 11.49
N LEU A 52 14.51 25.85 11.73
CA LEU A 52 15.24 25.54 12.97
C LEU A 52 15.85 26.83 13.50
N LEU A 53 15.67 27.08 14.80
CA LEU A 53 16.30 28.22 15.46
C LEU A 53 17.78 27.92 15.71
N LEU A 54 18.64 28.90 15.50
CA LEU A 54 20.06 28.84 15.78
C LEU A 54 20.37 29.66 17.04
N SER A 55 21.23 29.13 17.89
CA SER A 55 21.77 29.86 19.04
C SER A 55 23.25 29.57 19.21
N GLY A 56 23.95 30.40 19.99
CA GLY A 56 25.38 30.30 20.18
C GLY A 56 26.21 31.12 19.18
N GLY A 57 27.53 30.95 19.19
CA GLY A 57 28.45 31.75 18.38
C GLY A 57 28.36 33.25 18.65
N ASN A 58 28.62 34.07 17.64
CA ASN A 58 28.51 35.52 17.71
C ASN A 58 27.19 36.07 17.11
N GLY A 59 26.21 35.20 16.87
CA GLY A 59 24.92 35.57 16.27
C GLY A 59 24.95 35.86 14.76
N LYS A 60 26.13 35.84 14.13
CA LYS A 60 26.28 35.90 12.67
C LYS A 60 26.60 34.51 12.15
N TYR A 61 25.67 33.94 11.39
CA TYR A 61 25.77 32.57 10.89
C TYR A 61 25.95 32.53 9.38
N ILE A 62 26.77 31.58 8.92
CA ILE A 62 26.94 31.21 7.52
C ILE A 62 26.60 29.73 7.40
N VAL A 63 25.94 29.36 6.30
CA VAL A 63 25.57 27.96 6.02
C VAL A 63 26.25 27.48 4.75
N ASN A 64 26.80 26.27 4.80
CA ASN A 64 27.30 25.56 3.64
C ASN A 64 26.58 24.20 3.52
N VAL A 65 26.18 23.83 2.31
CA VAL A 65 25.51 22.57 2.02
C VAL A 65 26.43 21.72 1.14
N GLU A 66 26.73 20.49 1.57
CA GLU A 66 27.67 19.62 0.84
C GLU A 66 27.13 19.20 -0.52
N ASN A 67 25.86 18.78 -0.58
CA ASN A 67 25.18 18.45 -1.84
C ASN A 67 23.86 19.23 -1.95
N ALA A 68 23.88 20.29 -2.76
CA ALA A 68 22.74 21.16 -3.01
C ALA A 68 21.65 20.53 -3.90
N GLN A 69 21.93 19.39 -4.55
CA GLN A 69 20.91 18.65 -5.32
C GLN A 69 19.92 17.92 -4.40
N ILE A 70 20.40 17.46 -3.23
CA ILE A 70 19.58 16.73 -2.24
C ILE A 70 18.76 17.71 -1.40
N ALA A 71 19.38 18.75 -0.86
CA ALA A 71 18.69 19.76 -0.07
C ALA A 71 19.35 21.13 -0.25
N THR A 72 18.61 22.20 0.01
CA THR A 72 19.15 23.55 0.10
C THR A 72 18.91 24.12 1.49
N ALA A 73 19.80 24.99 1.94
CA ALA A 73 19.66 25.65 3.23
C ALA A 73 20.06 27.12 3.12
N TYR A 74 19.31 27.98 3.78
CA TYR A 74 19.63 29.40 3.89
C TYR A 74 19.28 29.88 5.30
N ILE A 75 19.98 30.92 5.74
CA ILE A 75 19.77 31.51 7.06
C ILE A 75 19.11 32.86 6.88
N SER A 76 18.06 33.10 7.66
CA SER A 76 17.42 34.40 7.80
C SER A 76 17.43 34.77 9.27
N MET A 77 18.24 35.78 9.62
CA MET A 77 18.53 36.16 11.02
C MET A 77 19.10 34.98 11.82
N ASP A 78 18.34 34.47 12.79
CA ASP A 78 18.66 33.32 13.65
C ASP A 78 17.96 32.03 13.19
N THR A 79 17.25 32.05 12.06
CA THR A 79 16.46 30.92 11.59
C THR A 79 17.14 30.25 10.40
N LEU A 80 17.56 29.00 10.59
CA LEU A 80 17.96 28.10 9.52
C LEU A 80 16.72 27.54 8.83
N LYS A 81 16.60 27.75 7.52
CA LYS A 81 15.55 27.18 6.69
C LYS A 81 16.15 26.14 5.76
N VAL A 82 15.70 24.90 5.86
CA VAL A 82 16.19 23.77 5.06
C VAL A 82 15.05 23.26 4.20
N LYS A 83 15.27 23.15 2.89
CA LYS A 83 14.33 22.61 1.92
C LYS A 83 14.88 21.33 1.28
N GLY A 84 14.13 20.23 1.36
CA GLY A 84 14.45 18.99 0.67
C GLY A 84 14.12 19.09 -0.83
N LEU A 85 15.00 18.60 -1.70
CA LEU A 85 14.86 18.68 -3.16
C LEU A 85 14.81 17.31 -3.83
N LEU A 86 15.75 16.43 -3.50
CA LEU A 86 15.84 15.05 -3.97
C LEU A 86 16.13 14.12 -2.79
N GLU A 87 15.66 12.89 -2.87
CA GLU A 87 15.87 11.85 -1.88
C GLU A 87 17.36 11.50 -1.75
N GLY A 88 17.81 11.31 -0.52
CA GLY A 88 19.20 11.03 -0.20
C GLY A 88 19.67 11.70 1.09
N GLU A 89 20.96 11.53 1.38
CA GLU A 89 21.60 12.11 2.57
C GLU A 89 22.60 13.20 2.16
N THR A 90 22.59 14.31 2.89
CA THR A 90 23.55 15.40 2.74
C THR A 90 23.85 16.01 4.10
N PHE A 91 24.87 16.86 4.20
CA PHE A 91 25.18 17.56 5.43
C PHE A 91 25.15 19.07 5.23
N VAL A 92 24.70 19.75 6.28
CA VAL A 92 24.71 21.20 6.38
C VAL A 92 25.69 21.58 7.48
N THR A 93 26.64 22.45 7.15
CA THR A 93 27.61 22.99 8.11
C THR A 93 27.26 24.45 8.39
N ILE A 94 27.01 24.76 9.66
CA ILE A 94 26.77 26.12 10.14
C ILE A 94 28.04 26.63 10.79
N ILE A 95 28.47 27.82 10.42
CA ILE A 95 29.68 28.48 10.91
C ILE A 95 29.28 29.82 11.52
N SER A 96 29.79 30.10 12.73
CA SER A 96 29.66 31.39 13.39
C SER A 96 30.97 31.69 14.11
N HIS A 97 31.68 32.72 13.66
CA HIS A 97 33.05 33.02 14.08
C HIS A 97 33.98 31.80 13.90
N ASP A 98 34.51 31.23 14.98
CA ASP A 98 35.40 30.07 15.03
C ASP A 98 34.67 28.76 15.34
N LYS A 99 33.37 28.83 15.64
CA LYS A 99 32.53 27.68 15.97
C LYS A 99 31.90 27.08 14.73
N ARG A 100 31.73 25.75 14.73
CA ARG A 100 31.09 24.98 13.66
C ARG A 100 30.12 23.98 14.25
N ALA A 101 28.95 23.87 13.64
CA ALA A 101 28.00 22.79 13.90
C ALA A 101 27.66 22.09 12.59
N ARG A 102 27.49 20.78 12.65
CA ARG A 102 27.12 19.95 11.49
C ARG A 102 25.76 19.32 11.75
N LEU A 103 24.90 19.36 10.75
CA LEU A 103 23.56 18.79 10.77
C LEU A 103 23.45 17.79 9.61
N LYS A 104 23.07 16.54 9.91
CA LYS A 104 22.73 15.55 8.90
C LYS A 104 21.32 15.84 8.37
N ILE A 105 21.16 15.90 7.05
CA ILE A 105 19.87 16.04 6.37
C ILE A 105 19.60 14.75 5.62
N SER A 106 18.46 14.14 5.92
CA SER A 106 17.99 12.92 5.30
C SER A 106 16.65 13.22 4.61
N VAL A 107 16.66 13.34 3.29
CA VAL A 107 15.44 13.54 2.49
C VAL A 107 14.91 12.16 2.11
N VAL A 108 13.73 11.83 2.61
CA VAL A 108 13.13 10.49 2.51
C VAL A 108 11.77 10.55 1.82
N PHE A 109 11.38 9.42 1.23
CA PHE A 109 10.03 9.24 0.72
C PHE A 109 9.00 9.43 1.84
N PRO A 110 7.84 10.04 1.56
CA PRO A 110 6.73 10.05 2.51
C PRO A 110 6.26 8.62 2.78
N ASP A 111 5.81 8.37 4.00
CA ASP A 111 5.23 7.08 4.40
C ASP A 111 4.12 6.67 3.44
N LEU A 112 4.12 5.41 3.01
CA LEU A 112 3.13 4.87 2.10
C LEU A 112 1.84 4.56 2.86
N GLU A 113 0.75 5.20 2.48
CA GLU A 113 -0.57 5.03 3.08
C GLU A 113 -1.62 4.63 2.04
N VAL A 114 -2.63 3.88 2.50
CA VAL A 114 -3.78 3.47 1.68
C VAL A 114 -5.06 3.84 2.39
N SER A 115 -6.06 4.36 1.68
CA SER A 115 -7.31 4.80 2.30
C SER A 115 -8.10 3.64 2.93
N HIS A 116 -8.00 2.44 2.36
CA HIS A 116 -8.64 1.24 2.85
C HIS A 116 -7.73 0.02 2.62
N SER A 117 -7.47 -0.74 3.68
CA SER A 117 -6.70 -1.99 3.61
C SER A 117 -7.55 -3.21 3.22
N THR A 118 -8.88 -3.08 3.28
CA THR A 118 -9.83 -4.09 2.81
C THR A 118 -11.01 -3.39 2.14
N VAL A 119 -11.37 -3.84 0.94
CA VAL A 119 -12.48 -3.28 0.17
C VAL A 119 -13.38 -4.41 -0.30
N GLN A 120 -14.68 -4.21 -0.10
CA GLN A 120 -15.72 -5.14 -0.53
C GLN A 120 -16.49 -4.60 -1.73
N PHE A 121 -16.75 -5.49 -2.69
CA PHE A 121 -17.39 -5.20 -3.96
C PHE A 121 -18.49 -6.22 -4.27
N LEU A 122 -19.47 -5.74 -5.04
CA LEU A 122 -20.40 -6.58 -5.77
C LEU A 122 -19.84 -6.83 -7.18
N PRO A 123 -19.95 -8.04 -7.75
CA PRO A 123 -19.55 -8.29 -9.13
C PRO A 123 -20.31 -7.41 -10.12
N GLY A 124 -19.62 -6.94 -11.17
CA GLY A 124 -20.22 -6.16 -12.26
C GLY A 124 -20.66 -4.74 -11.88
N PHE A 125 -20.51 -4.32 -10.62
CA PHE A 125 -20.77 -2.94 -10.20
C PHE A 125 -19.59 -2.03 -10.53
N LYS A 126 -19.90 -0.78 -10.90
CA LYS A 126 -18.88 0.22 -11.22
C LYS A 126 -18.06 0.59 -9.98
N SER A 127 -16.77 0.77 -10.26
CA SER A 127 -15.61 0.86 -9.39
C SER A 127 -15.77 1.69 -8.12
N LYS A 128 -15.15 1.22 -7.03
CA LYS A 128 -14.72 2.05 -5.90
C LYS A 128 -13.27 2.43 -6.13
N TYR A 129 -12.93 3.66 -5.78
CA TYR A 129 -11.56 4.12 -5.80
C TYR A 129 -10.90 3.84 -4.46
N VAL A 130 -9.68 3.31 -4.51
CA VAL A 130 -8.78 3.29 -3.36
C VAL A 130 -7.72 4.35 -3.60
N SER A 131 -7.54 5.23 -2.64
CA SER A 131 -6.50 6.25 -2.72
C SER A 131 -5.25 5.72 -2.05
N ILE A 132 -4.11 5.90 -2.71
CA ILE A 132 -2.78 5.52 -2.25
C ILE A 132 -1.97 6.81 -2.20
N PHE A 133 -1.40 7.09 -1.03
CA PHE A 133 -0.68 8.33 -0.74
C PHE A 133 0.75 8.02 -0.31
N GLY A 134 1.65 8.97 -0.53
CA GLY A 134 3.06 8.82 -0.17
C GLY A 134 3.78 7.79 -1.03
N GLY A 135 4.81 7.16 -0.47
CA GLY A 135 5.62 6.13 -1.15
C GLY A 135 6.54 6.63 -2.27
N GLY A 136 6.44 7.90 -2.68
CA GLY A 136 7.21 8.47 -3.78
C GLY A 136 6.40 8.66 -5.07
N GLU A 137 6.99 9.34 -6.05
CA GLU A 137 6.34 9.68 -7.31
C GLU A 137 6.17 8.43 -8.20
N LEU A 138 7.05 7.44 -8.05
CA LEU A 138 7.05 6.20 -8.82
C LEU A 138 6.59 4.99 -7.98
N THR A 139 5.57 5.18 -7.14
CA THR A 139 4.90 4.09 -6.41
C THR A 139 4.40 3.03 -7.40
N LYS A 140 4.73 1.76 -7.14
CA LYS A 140 4.39 0.61 -7.99
C LYS A 140 3.24 -0.19 -7.38
N LEU A 141 2.50 -0.86 -8.26
CA LEU A 141 1.48 -1.82 -7.86
C LEU A 141 1.79 -3.20 -8.42
N GLU A 142 1.66 -4.21 -7.56
CA GLU A 142 1.65 -5.62 -7.92
C GLU A 142 0.26 -6.21 -7.63
N GLU A 143 -0.23 -7.05 -8.54
CA GLU A 143 -1.51 -7.73 -8.41
C GLU A 143 -1.30 -9.21 -8.09
N ASN A 144 -2.05 -9.70 -7.12
CA ASN A 144 -2.20 -11.12 -6.81
C ASN A 144 -3.67 -11.50 -6.98
N ASP A 145 -4.04 -11.81 -8.22
CA ASP A 145 -5.36 -12.29 -8.61
C ASP A 145 -5.25 -13.61 -9.39
N PRO A 146 -5.04 -14.74 -8.70
CA PRO A 146 -4.90 -16.04 -9.36
C PRO A 146 -6.19 -16.51 -10.06
N ALA A 147 -7.34 -15.90 -9.76
CA ALA A 147 -8.64 -16.29 -10.29
C ALA A 147 -9.18 -15.32 -11.36
N ASP A 148 -8.44 -14.26 -11.69
CA ASP A 148 -8.80 -13.22 -12.66
C ASP A 148 -10.25 -12.72 -12.43
N ILE A 149 -10.48 -12.28 -11.20
CA ILE A 149 -11.75 -11.80 -10.67
C ILE A 149 -11.94 -10.28 -10.84
N MET A 150 -10.90 -9.52 -11.18
CA MET A 150 -10.99 -8.07 -11.35
C MET A 150 -10.09 -7.54 -12.47
N ASP A 151 -10.29 -6.29 -12.84
CA ASP A 151 -9.31 -5.46 -13.55
C ASP A 151 -8.95 -4.26 -12.68
N ILE A 152 -7.70 -3.82 -12.74
CA ILE A 152 -7.26 -2.60 -12.07
C ILE A 152 -6.76 -1.55 -13.06
N LYS A 153 -6.99 -0.27 -12.73
CA LYS A 153 -6.35 0.86 -13.39
C LYS A 153 -5.72 1.76 -12.33
N TRP A 154 -4.46 2.11 -12.54
CA TRP A 154 -3.68 2.92 -11.63
C TRP A 154 -3.31 4.24 -12.27
N ASP A 155 -3.64 5.33 -11.57
CA ASP A 155 -3.15 6.67 -11.91
C ASP A 155 -2.23 7.16 -10.79
N GLY A 156 -0.92 6.99 -11.01
CA GLY A 156 0.11 7.44 -10.06
C GLY A 156 0.19 8.95 -9.89
N SER A 157 -0.36 9.74 -10.81
CA SER A 157 -0.37 11.20 -10.69
C SER A 157 -1.42 11.70 -9.69
N THR A 158 -2.55 11.00 -9.61
CA THR A 158 -3.65 11.32 -8.68
C THR A 158 -3.64 10.43 -7.43
N GLY A 159 -2.84 9.37 -7.43
CA GLY A 159 -2.84 8.38 -6.35
C GLY A 159 -4.11 7.52 -6.33
N MET A 160 -4.83 7.42 -7.46
CA MET A 160 -6.12 6.73 -7.53
C MET A 160 -6.00 5.36 -8.19
N LEU A 161 -6.39 4.33 -7.43
CA LEU A 161 -6.57 2.96 -7.90
C LEU A 161 -8.06 2.70 -8.16
N GLU A 162 -8.39 2.49 -9.43
CA GLU A 162 -9.73 2.07 -9.86
C GLU A 162 -9.77 0.54 -9.95
N ILE A 163 -10.75 -0.08 -9.29
CA ILE A 163 -10.93 -1.55 -9.26
C ILE A 163 -12.27 -1.89 -9.91
N ASN A 164 -12.23 -2.72 -10.96
CA ASN A 164 -13.39 -3.20 -11.70
C ASN A 164 -13.62 -4.70 -11.39
N PRO A 165 -14.55 -5.04 -10.48
CA PRO A 165 -14.83 -6.42 -10.09
C PRO A 165 -15.63 -7.17 -11.17
N LYS A 166 -15.15 -8.34 -11.60
CA LYS A 166 -15.80 -9.22 -12.60
C LYS A 166 -16.55 -10.38 -11.96
N TYR A 167 -15.91 -11.10 -11.04
CA TYR A 167 -16.39 -12.38 -10.50
C TYR A 167 -16.22 -12.45 -8.99
N GLU A 168 -16.96 -13.34 -8.36
CA GLU A 168 -16.76 -13.65 -6.95
C GLU A 168 -15.36 -14.22 -6.66
N GLY A 169 -14.69 -13.65 -5.65
CA GLY A 169 -13.47 -14.19 -5.12
C GLY A 169 -12.70 -13.23 -4.24
N GLU A 170 -11.46 -13.57 -3.97
CA GLU A 170 -10.53 -12.73 -3.25
C GLU A 170 -9.26 -12.52 -4.07
N ALA A 171 -8.75 -11.29 -4.02
CA ALA A 171 -7.51 -10.88 -4.66
C ALA A 171 -6.80 -9.87 -3.75
N GLN A 172 -5.54 -9.57 -4.06
CA GLN A 172 -4.77 -8.56 -3.36
C GLN A 172 -4.09 -7.63 -4.36
N VAL A 173 -4.05 -6.34 -4.01
CA VAL A 173 -3.18 -5.37 -4.67
C VAL A 173 -2.15 -4.90 -3.65
N ILE A 174 -0.88 -4.96 -4.05
CA ILE A 174 0.25 -4.61 -3.19
C ILE A 174 0.82 -3.30 -3.72
N ALA A 175 0.69 -2.24 -2.93
CA ALA A 175 1.37 -0.98 -3.18
C ALA A 175 2.78 -1.03 -2.63
N ILE A 176 3.76 -0.60 -3.42
CA ILE A 176 5.18 -0.66 -3.11
C ILE A 176 5.77 0.73 -3.30
N SER A 177 6.45 1.24 -2.27
CA SER A 177 7.14 2.53 -2.34
C SER A 177 8.21 2.51 -3.44
N GLU A 178 8.60 3.69 -3.91
CA GLU A 178 9.60 3.88 -4.95
C GLU A 178 10.97 3.29 -4.57
N ASP A 179 11.34 3.34 -3.29
CA ASP A 179 12.54 2.69 -2.75
C ASP A 179 12.37 1.20 -2.41
N ALA A 180 11.16 0.65 -2.63
CA ALA A 180 10.76 -0.71 -2.35
C ALA A 180 10.87 -1.17 -0.88
N LYS A 181 11.06 -0.25 0.07
CA LYS A 181 11.17 -0.59 1.50
C LYS A 181 9.81 -0.74 2.17
N GLU A 182 8.81 0.01 1.72
CA GLU A 182 7.47 -0.07 2.25
C GLU A 182 6.54 -0.80 1.30
N LYS A 183 5.69 -1.65 1.88
CA LYS A 183 4.64 -2.36 1.17
C LYS A 183 3.33 -2.25 1.94
N LYS A 184 2.24 -1.94 1.24
CA LYS A 184 0.88 -1.95 1.79
C LYS A 184 0.01 -2.88 0.96
N ILE A 185 -0.73 -3.76 1.64
CA ILE A 185 -1.59 -4.76 1.01
C ILE A 185 -3.04 -4.28 1.11
N ILE A 186 -3.71 -4.22 -0.03
CA ILE A 186 -5.14 -3.94 -0.15
C ILE A 186 -5.83 -5.27 -0.46
N HIS A 187 -6.62 -5.75 0.50
CA HIS A 187 -7.40 -6.98 0.36
C HIS A 187 -8.71 -6.67 -0.37
N ILE A 188 -8.94 -7.37 -1.48
CA ILE A 188 -10.12 -7.16 -2.31
C ILE A 188 -11.02 -8.38 -2.18
N LYS A 189 -12.26 -8.13 -1.77
CA LYS A 189 -13.27 -9.17 -1.61
C LYS A 189 -14.45 -8.85 -2.51
N VAL A 190 -14.67 -9.68 -3.51
CA VAL A 190 -15.83 -9.58 -4.38
C VAL A 190 -16.82 -10.66 -3.97
N ARG A 191 -18.05 -10.26 -3.58
CA ARG A 191 -19.11 -11.18 -3.13
C ARG A 191 -20.46 -10.75 -3.71
N PRO A 192 -21.19 -11.65 -4.40
CA PRO A 192 -22.59 -11.45 -4.72
C PRO A 192 -23.44 -11.39 -3.44
N GLU A 193 -24.55 -10.69 -3.48
CA GLU A 193 -25.59 -10.70 -2.47
C GLU A 193 -26.38 -12.01 -2.47
N GLY A 194 -26.81 -12.41 -1.27
CA GLY A 194 -27.63 -13.60 -1.03
C GLY A 194 -26.82 -14.78 -0.51
N GLU A 195 -27.54 -15.84 -0.17
CA GLU A 195 -26.97 -17.10 0.32
C GLU A 195 -27.37 -18.25 -0.61
N LEU A 196 -26.50 -19.25 -0.72
CA LEU A 196 -26.77 -20.45 -1.50
C LEU A 196 -27.27 -21.58 -0.58
N GLU A 197 -28.58 -21.76 -0.57
CA GLU A 197 -29.24 -22.81 0.21
C GLU A 197 -29.74 -23.98 -0.64
N THR A 198 -29.85 -23.79 -1.96
CA THR A 198 -30.41 -24.80 -2.87
C THR A 198 -29.33 -25.41 -3.73
N LEU A 199 -29.44 -26.72 -4.01
CA LEU A 199 -28.50 -27.38 -4.91
C LEU A 199 -28.59 -26.78 -6.31
N GLY A 200 -27.44 -26.52 -6.93
CA GLY A 200 -27.45 -25.88 -8.23
C GLY A 200 -26.14 -25.35 -8.78
N TRP A 201 -26.30 -24.69 -9.92
CA TRP A 201 -25.26 -23.97 -10.64
C TRP A 201 -25.64 -22.50 -10.74
N TYR A 202 -24.79 -21.66 -10.17
CA TYR A 202 -25.00 -20.23 -9.99
C TYR A 202 -23.95 -19.46 -10.76
N SER A 203 -24.35 -18.32 -11.29
CA SER A 203 -23.41 -17.34 -11.78
C SER A 203 -22.92 -16.46 -10.64
N THR A 204 -21.68 -16.01 -10.76
CA THR A 204 -21.03 -15.12 -9.80
C THR A 204 -20.56 -13.80 -10.42
N ASN A 205 -21.07 -13.47 -11.61
CA ASN A 205 -20.71 -12.26 -12.36
C ASN A 205 -21.68 -11.07 -12.19
N ALA A 206 -22.73 -11.25 -11.40
CA ALA A 206 -23.72 -10.22 -11.10
C ALA A 206 -23.72 -9.88 -9.61
N SER A 207 -24.39 -8.79 -9.25
CA SER A 207 -24.46 -8.31 -7.87
C SER A 207 -25.15 -9.25 -6.91
N SER A 208 -25.95 -10.20 -7.40
CA SER A 208 -26.56 -11.26 -6.61
C SER A 208 -26.43 -12.60 -7.35
N TYR A 209 -26.48 -13.69 -6.58
CA TYR A 209 -26.48 -15.02 -7.18
C TYR A 209 -27.73 -15.23 -8.04
N TYR A 210 -27.53 -15.74 -9.25
CA TYR A 210 -28.63 -16.23 -10.08
C TYR A 210 -28.34 -17.62 -10.59
N LEU A 211 -29.39 -18.43 -10.66
CA LEU A 211 -29.34 -19.77 -11.21
C LEU A 211 -29.09 -19.70 -12.72
N ILE A 212 -28.00 -20.33 -13.16
CA ILE A 212 -27.69 -20.46 -14.60
C ILE A 212 -28.67 -21.42 -15.27
N LEU A 213 -29.08 -22.46 -14.53
CA LEU A 213 -30.15 -23.36 -14.91
C LEU A 213 -31.25 -23.30 -13.86
N ASN A 214 -32.51 -23.17 -14.29
CA ASN A 214 -33.64 -23.36 -13.38
C ASN A 214 -33.74 -24.85 -13.00
N ASN A 215 -33.12 -25.25 -11.90
CA ASN A 215 -32.94 -26.65 -11.52
C ASN A 215 -34.28 -27.32 -11.18
N LYS A 216 -34.86 -28.04 -12.13
CA LYS A 216 -36.02 -28.91 -11.85
C LYS A 216 -35.60 -30.26 -11.29
N MET A 217 -34.34 -30.64 -11.50
CA MET A 217 -33.82 -31.94 -11.10
C MET A 217 -32.31 -31.83 -10.81
N VAL A 218 -31.91 -32.27 -9.61
CA VAL A 218 -30.50 -32.53 -9.24
C VAL A 218 -30.39 -33.98 -8.78
N VAL A 219 -29.69 -34.82 -9.55
CA VAL A 219 -29.56 -36.26 -9.25
C VAL A 219 -28.10 -36.61 -9.02
N LYS A 220 -27.80 -37.15 -7.83
CA LYS A 220 -26.51 -37.79 -7.54
C LYS A 220 -26.61 -39.29 -7.73
N ARG A 221 -25.68 -39.89 -8.47
CA ARG A 221 -25.48 -41.35 -8.53
C ARG A 221 -24.07 -41.70 -8.06
N LYS A 222 -23.98 -42.50 -6.99
CA LYS A 222 -22.72 -42.96 -6.39
C LYS A 222 -21.81 -43.56 -7.47
N GLY A 223 -20.54 -43.15 -7.47
CA GLY A 223 -19.53 -43.57 -8.46
C GLY A 223 -19.72 -43.06 -9.90
N VAL A 224 -20.84 -42.40 -10.24
CA VAL A 224 -21.10 -41.96 -11.62
C VAL A 224 -21.09 -40.43 -11.76
N GLY A 225 -21.59 -39.70 -10.76
CA GLY A 225 -21.59 -38.24 -10.76
C GLY A 225 -22.93 -37.59 -10.45
N THR A 226 -23.04 -36.32 -10.79
CA THR A 226 -24.22 -35.48 -10.52
C THR A 226 -24.77 -34.87 -11.80
N TRP A 227 -26.09 -34.90 -11.97
CA TRP A 227 -26.80 -34.23 -13.06
C TRP A 227 -27.59 -33.06 -12.51
N ILE A 228 -27.52 -31.93 -13.19
CA ILE A 228 -28.41 -30.79 -12.96
C ILE A 228 -29.14 -30.54 -14.28
N ALA A 229 -30.47 -30.53 -14.25
CA ALA A 229 -31.30 -30.35 -15.43
C ALA A 229 -32.43 -29.35 -15.19
N ASN A 230 -32.76 -28.57 -16.23
CA ASN A 230 -33.91 -27.66 -16.22
C ASN A 230 -35.25 -28.33 -16.56
N SER A 231 -35.24 -29.66 -16.69
CA SER A 231 -36.39 -30.47 -17.05
C SER A 231 -36.39 -31.77 -16.23
N ALA A 232 -37.50 -32.50 -16.27
CA ALA A 232 -37.58 -33.83 -15.67
C ALA A 232 -36.83 -34.91 -16.49
N ARG A 233 -36.13 -34.53 -17.57
CA ARG A 233 -35.33 -35.42 -18.42
C ARG A 233 -33.83 -35.19 -18.14
N PRO A 234 -33.14 -36.14 -17.48
CA PRO A 234 -31.76 -35.95 -17.03
C PRO A 234 -30.71 -35.90 -18.16
N TYR A 235 -31.06 -36.34 -19.38
CA TYR A 235 -30.19 -36.32 -20.56
C TYR A 235 -30.62 -35.27 -21.60
N GLY A 236 -31.51 -34.37 -21.22
CA GLY A 236 -32.11 -33.42 -22.16
C GLY A 236 -33.06 -34.08 -23.18
N GLY A 237 -33.23 -33.41 -24.32
CA GLY A 237 -34.19 -33.72 -25.37
C GLY A 237 -35.10 -32.52 -25.71
N GLY A 238 -35.09 -32.12 -26.98
CA GLY A 238 -35.93 -31.04 -27.50
C GLY A 238 -37.37 -31.51 -27.80
N GLY A 239 -38.34 -30.68 -27.41
CA GLY A 239 -39.66 -30.66 -28.03
C GLY A 239 -39.76 -29.46 -28.98
N VAL A 240 -40.79 -29.41 -29.83
CA VAL A 240 -41.03 -28.27 -30.74
C VAL A 240 -41.13 -26.92 -29.99
N THR A 241 -41.42 -26.95 -28.69
CA THR A 241 -41.71 -25.77 -27.85
C THR A 241 -40.72 -25.53 -26.70
N TYR A 242 -39.70 -26.37 -26.49
CA TYR A 242 -38.70 -26.15 -25.44
C TYR A 242 -37.36 -26.83 -25.71
N SER A 243 -36.27 -26.15 -25.37
CA SER A 243 -34.92 -26.70 -25.29
C SER A 243 -34.60 -27.05 -23.83
N SER A 244 -34.32 -28.33 -23.57
CA SER A 244 -33.81 -28.77 -22.27
C SER A 244 -32.32 -28.48 -22.17
N SER A 245 -31.85 -27.96 -21.05
CA SER A 245 -30.44 -27.77 -20.74
C SER A 245 -30.07 -28.58 -19.52
N TYR A 246 -28.90 -29.21 -19.55
CA TYR A 246 -28.38 -29.98 -18.44
C TYR A 246 -26.85 -29.96 -18.42
N ILE A 247 -26.32 -30.28 -17.25
CA ILE A 247 -24.89 -30.50 -17.02
C ILE A 247 -24.71 -31.80 -16.24
N LYS A 248 -23.75 -32.61 -16.68
CA LYS A 248 -23.30 -33.82 -15.98
C LYS A 248 -21.88 -33.60 -15.46
N LEU A 249 -21.72 -33.78 -14.17
CA LEU A 249 -20.48 -33.58 -13.42
C LEU A 249 -19.95 -34.92 -12.92
N ALA A 250 -18.63 -35.09 -12.90
CA ALA A 250 -17.98 -36.23 -12.28
C ALA A 250 -18.26 -36.29 -10.76
N PRO A 251 -18.16 -37.47 -10.13
CA PRO A 251 -18.37 -37.60 -8.70
C PRO A 251 -17.33 -36.80 -7.89
N ILE A 252 -17.81 -36.04 -6.91
CA ILE A 252 -16.96 -35.36 -5.92
C ILE A 252 -16.84 -36.28 -4.70
N VAL A 253 -15.61 -36.57 -4.27
CA VAL A 253 -15.32 -37.50 -3.17
C VAL A 253 -14.50 -36.76 -2.12
N ASN A 254 -14.97 -36.76 -0.87
CA ASN A 254 -14.29 -36.20 0.30
C ASN A 254 -13.62 -34.82 0.06
N PRO A 255 -14.38 -33.79 -0.35
CA PRO A 255 -13.81 -32.45 -0.53
C PRO A 255 -13.35 -31.89 0.81
N ILE A 256 -12.24 -31.15 0.80
CA ILE A 256 -11.66 -30.51 1.99
C ILE A 256 -11.86 -29.00 1.83
N GLN A 257 -12.50 -28.36 2.81
CA GLN A 257 -12.70 -26.92 2.81
C GLN A 257 -11.36 -26.17 2.79
N GLY A 258 -11.25 -25.15 1.94
CA GLY A 258 -10.04 -24.37 1.74
C GLY A 258 -9.06 -24.94 0.71
N ASP A 259 -9.32 -26.15 0.18
CA ASP A 259 -8.50 -26.76 -0.87
C ASP A 259 -9.10 -26.51 -2.28
N SER A 260 -8.48 -27.07 -3.32
CA SER A 260 -9.01 -27.12 -4.68
C SER A 260 -9.40 -28.54 -5.09
N VAL A 261 -10.41 -28.66 -5.94
CA VAL A 261 -10.80 -29.92 -6.59
C VAL A 261 -10.79 -29.76 -8.11
N ASP A 262 -10.28 -30.77 -8.80
CA ASP A 262 -10.36 -30.87 -10.25
C ASP A 262 -11.69 -31.53 -10.63
N LEU A 263 -12.72 -30.72 -10.91
CA LEU A 263 -14.03 -31.19 -11.28
C LEU A 263 -14.12 -31.39 -12.80
N ASN A 264 -14.34 -32.64 -13.22
CA ASN A 264 -14.57 -32.94 -14.62
C ASN A 264 -16.04 -32.75 -15.00
N ILE A 265 -16.30 -31.84 -15.93
CA ILE A 265 -17.60 -31.63 -16.57
C ILE A 265 -17.69 -32.60 -17.75
N LEU A 266 -18.45 -33.66 -17.52
CA LEU A 266 -18.53 -34.82 -18.41
C LEU A 266 -19.39 -34.55 -19.64
N ARG A 267 -20.44 -33.75 -19.48
CA ARG A 267 -21.34 -33.39 -20.59
C ARG A 267 -22.11 -32.12 -20.29
N TYR A 268 -22.33 -31.30 -21.31
CA TYR A 268 -23.11 -30.07 -21.21
C TYR A 268 -23.94 -29.80 -22.47
N GLU A 269 -25.19 -29.40 -22.30
CA GLU A 269 -26.05 -28.97 -23.40
C GLU A 269 -26.80 -27.70 -23.01
N SER A 270 -26.54 -26.60 -23.72
CA SER A 270 -27.19 -25.30 -23.56
C SER A 270 -26.99 -24.43 -24.79
N GLN A 271 -27.88 -23.45 -24.97
CA GLN A 271 -27.79 -22.45 -26.03
C GLN A 271 -26.77 -21.33 -25.72
N LYS A 272 -26.33 -21.17 -24.46
CA LYS A 272 -25.32 -20.18 -24.04
C LYS A 272 -24.33 -20.80 -23.06
N PRO A 273 -23.24 -21.41 -23.53
CA PRO A 273 -22.22 -21.98 -22.65
C PRO A 273 -21.57 -20.89 -21.79
N GLN A 274 -21.76 -20.97 -20.48
CA GLN A 274 -20.92 -20.25 -19.52
C GLN A 274 -19.71 -21.10 -19.07
N ILE A 275 -19.67 -22.37 -19.48
CA ILE A 275 -18.62 -23.34 -19.14
C ILE A 275 -18.47 -24.38 -20.25
N THR A 276 -17.28 -24.97 -20.38
CA THR A 276 -16.98 -26.02 -21.36
C THR A 276 -16.87 -27.39 -20.69
N GLU A 277 -17.05 -28.45 -21.47
CA GLU A 277 -16.71 -29.82 -21.03
C GLU A 277 -15.20 -29.91 -20.73
N GLY A 278 -14.82 -30.82 -19.82
CA GLY A 278 -13.44 -31.02 -19.39
C GLY A 278 -13.20 -30.73 -17.91
N ILE A 279 -11.92 -30.73 -17.52
CA ILE A 279 -11.50 -30.56 -16.12
C ILE A 279 -11.39 -29.07 -15.78
N HIS A 280 -12.06 -28.67 -14.71
CA HIS A 280 -11.98 -27.32 -14.15
C HIS A 280 -11.51 -27.40 -12.70
N ARG A 281 -10.46 -26.65 -12.37
CA ARG A 281 -10.00 -26.54 -10.99
C ARG A 281 -10.86 -25.54 -10.24
N LEU A 282 -11.54 -26.00 -9.19
CA LEU A 282 -12.48 -25.21 -8.40
C LEU A 282 -12.01 -25.13 -6.95
N PHE A 283 -12.23 -23.99 -6.31
CA PHE A 283 -11.95 -23.80 -4.90
C PHE A 283 -13.10 -24.35 -4.04
N VAL A 284 -12.77 -25.12 -3.01
CA VAL A 284 -13.74 -25.68 -2.06
C VAL A 284 -13.99 -24.64 -0.97
N GLU A 285 -15.07 -23.90 -1.10
CA GLU A 285 -15.36 -22.76 -0.22
C GLU A 285 -15.98 -23.21 1.11
N GLU A 286 -16.90 -24.18 1.04
CA GLU A 286 -17.64 -24.68 2.20
C GLU A 286 -17.93 -26.17 2.00
N VAL A 287 -17.73 -26.98 3.06
CA VAL A 287 -18.13 -28.39 3.09
C VAL A 287 -19.15 -28.58 4.19
N ARG A 288 -20.39 -28.90 3.80
CA ARG A 288 -21.50 -29.20 4.69
C ARG A 288 -21.62 -30.71 4.92
N GLU A 289 -22.62 -31.13 5.68
CA GLU A 289 -22.80 -32.55 6.03
C GLU A 289 -22.95 -33.46 4.80
N SER A 290 -23.67 -32.99 3.76
CA SER A 290 -23.94 -33.76 2.53
C SER A 290 -23.72 -32.98 1.23
N GLU A 291 -23.33 -31.71 1.34
CA GLU A 291 -23.20 -30.76 0.24
C GLU A 291 -21.85 -30.04 0.28
N VAL A 292 -21.40 -29.57 -0.87
CA VAL A 292 -20.15 -28.81 -1.03
C VAL A 292 -20.38 -27.61 -1.93
N MET A 293 -19.83 -26.47 -1.51
CA MET A 293 -19.79 -25.25 -2.29
C MET A 293 -18.46 -25.16 -3.04
N LEU A 294 -18.52 -25.21 -4.37
CA LEU A 294 -17.35 -25.15 -5.24
C LEU A 294 -17.40 -23.86 -6.05
N ARG A 295 -16.38 -23.01 -5.92
CA ARG A 295 -16.27 -21.75 -6.66
C ARG A 295 -15.29 -21.87 -7.81
N GLY A 296 -15.75 -21.49 -9.00
CA GLY A 296 -14.95 -21.32 -10.20
C GLY A 296 -14.94 -19.87 -10.67
N ARG A 297 -14.32 -19.64 -11.83
CA ARG A 297 -14.28 -18.31 -12.45
C ARG A 297 -15.64 -17.98 -13.08
N GLY A 298 -16.39 -17.07 -12.45
CA GLY A 298 -17.69 -16.60 -12.92
C GLY A 298 -18.88 -17.52 -12.65
N PHE A 299 -18.65 -18.66 -11.99
CA PHE A 299 -19.71 -19.57 -11.56
C PHE A 299 -19.39 -20.21 -10.21
N LYS A 300 -20.44 -20.72 -9.56
CA LYS A 300 -20.37 -21.45 -8.31
C LYS A 300 -21.37 -22.60 -8.34
N PHE A 301 -21.01 -23.69 -7.68
CA PHE A 301 -21.84 -24.88 -7.57
C PHE A 301 -22.14 -25.15 -6.10
N LEU A 302 -23.39 -25.47 -5.78
CA LEU A 302 -23.75 -26.16 -4.54
C LEU A 302 -24.19 -27.57 -4.92
N LEU A 303 -23.38 -28.56 -4.57
CA LEU A 303 -23.53 -29.94 -5.06
C LEU A 303 -23.50 -30.95 -3.93
N PRO A 304 -24.20 -32.08 -4.07
CA PRO A 304 -24.00 -33.20 -3.19
C PRO A 304 -22.64 -33.88 -3.48
N TYR A 305 -21.95 -34.36 -2.45
CA TYR A 305 -20.70 -35.12 -2.59
C TYR A 305 -20.81 -36.54 -2.01
N GLN A 306 -19.73 -37.31 -2.12
CA GLN A 306 -19.58 -38.67 -1.58
C GLN A 306 -18.55 -38.68 -0.46
N LYS A 307 -18.93 -39.23 0.69
CA LYS A 307 -17.99 -39.60 1.75
C LYS A 307 -17.31 -40.93 1.40
#